data_AF-A0A917CCM2-F1
#
_entry.id   AF-A0A917CCM2-F1
#
_cell.length_a   1.000
_cell.length_b   1.000
_cell.length_c   1.000
_cell.angle_alpha   90.00
_cell.angle_beta   90.00
_cell.angle_gamma   90.00
#
_symmetry.space_group_name_H-M   'P 1'
#
loop_
_entity.id
_entity.type
_entity.pdbx_description
1 polymer ?
#
loop_
_entity_poly.entity_id
_entity_poly.type
_entity_poly.pdbx_seq_one_letter_code
_entity_poly.pdbx_strand_id
1 'polypeptide(L)'
;MFLLIPTGFAQTTIVVDWALDEEPNNNQHTCSYTQGGLFFPDNTGSGAGKCTLRRALREAGAISDDAFCSGCTPITIVFTGLNGTNADADDSQFNNGQWILPIADGASTSDFGLYPQSITDVDGPIFLQGLPVDVQHFNEMPKIMVQSDATLEIEISDVTIENMGFFGGMSVMANEANMTFQNNVWGLTPDGLDMAFADLANDANYLAGNHGILSTHKADNLTVENNIITGASTFAVEINSATTGVSVIGNWIGTNITGSIPIVPEHLKCRAFVSPFNPVNPPLEPTEWFGGAGISAAGTGLVIQDNTIVGLQNIRSTNDTPPEALTVFGALHTIENNIIGQNTTGISQGVCGQGIKFSTRTDISNPQNNGHLVIDNIIDSARNGFENTKGAILWTDTSNASFRDGGNTVRRNLVINGPEKYYEIGPMLATDIKTFEPAEITSISGTQIAGGNHPSNVFGNPSPCPNCIIDFYLDDGDANEEGLVHLGSTIADNNGDFTFTLPAPLPPGFGIRTTSTSQSNDIIPNTWAGQTTAMSKQVYGLINDIIFKDGFE
;
A
#
# COMPACT_ATOMS: atom_id res chain seq x y z
N MET A 1 -24.04 -26.90 4.71
CA MET A 1 -23.12 -27.89 4.12
C MET A 1 -22.02 -28.08 5.15
N PHE A 2 -22.03 -29.22 5.85
CA PHE A 2 -21.02 -29.49 6.90
C PHE A 2 -19.68 -29.72 6.21
N LEU A 3 -18.71 -28.84 6.50
CA LEU A 3 -17.34 -28.95 6.04
C LEU A 3 -16.74 -30.21 6.69
N LEU A 4 -16.46 -31.22 5.87
CA LEU A 4 -15.64 -32.35 6.26
C LEU A 4 -14.22 -31.82 6.48
N ILE A 5 -13.80 -31.70 7.74
CA ILE A 5 -12.40 -31.51 8.10
C ILE A 5 -11.68 -32.81 7.73
N PRO A 6 -10.70 -32.82 6.81
CA PRO A 6 -9.91 -34.00 6.56
C PRO A 6 -9.10 -34.29 7.82
N THR A 7 -9.41 -35.40 8.48
CA THR A 7 -8.60 -35.93 9.57
C THR A 7 -7.33 -36.57 8.99
N GLY A 8 -6.15 -36.00 9.30
CA GLY A 8 -4.91 -36.78 9.36
C GLY A 8 -3.75 -36.40 8.44
N PHE A 9 -3.43 -35.11 8.27
CA PHE A 9 -2.03 -34.73 7.97
C PHE A 9 -1.30 -34.53 9.30
N ALA A 10 -0.10 -35.11 9.44
CA ALA A 10 0.72 -34.88 10.62
C ALA A 10 1.29 -33.46 10.54
N GLN A 11 0.85 -32.57 11.42
CA GLN A 11 1.40 -31.23 11.54
C GLN A 11 2.74 -31.32 12.26
N THR A 12 3.82 -30.87 11.63
CA THR A 12 5.10 -30.71 12.32
C THR A 12 5.10 -29.37 13.04
N THR A 13 5.38 -29.36 14.34
CA THR A 13 5.50 -28.12 15.13
C THR A 13 6.95 -27.95 15.57
N ILE A 14 7.56 -26.85 15.16
CA ILE A 14 8.89 -26.42 15.60
C ILE A 14 8.69 -25.34 16.67
N VAL A 15 9.17 -25.59 17.88
CA VAL A 15 9.01 -24.66 19.01
C VAL A 15 10.29 -23.89 19.21
N VAL A 16 10.25 -22.58 18.97
CA VAL A 16 11.32 -21.65 19.36
C VAL A 16 11.25 -21.47 20.88
N ASP A 17 12.35 -21.76 21.55
CA ASP A 17 12.47 -21.74 23.01
C ASP A 17 13.73 -21.02 23.50
N TRP A 18 14.39 -20.28 22.61
CA TRP A 18 15.58 -19.49 22.93
C TRP A 18 15.71 -18.25 22.02
N ALA A 19 15.91 -17.09 22.64
CA ALA A 19 15.90 -15.82 21.91
C ALA A 19 17.24 -15.45 21.28
N LEU A 20 18.37 -15.83 21.89
CA LEU A 20 19.70 -15.42 21.45
C LEU A 20 20.28 -16.36 20.38
N ASP A 21 20.62 -15.82 19.21
CA ASP A 21 21.38 -16.58 18.22
C ASP A 21 22.90 -16.42 18.43
N GLU A 22 23.48 -17.29 19.26
CA GLU A 22 24.88 -17.22 19.66
C GLU A 22 25.87 -17.78 18.62
N GLU A 23 25.38 -18.43 17.57
CA GLU A 23 26.20 -19.03 16.51
C GLU A 23 25.80 -18.55 15.11
N PRO A 24 25.93 -17.25 14.82
CA PRO A 24 25.48 -16.70 13.55
C PRO A 24 26.30 -17.16 12.34
N ASN A 25 27.38 -17.92 12.53
CA ASN A 25 28.20 -18.42 11.42
C ASN A 25 27.88 -19.88 11.04
N ASN A 26 26.97 -20.55 11.75
CA ASN A 26 26.75 -21.98 11.57
C ASN A 26 25.43 -22.30 10.86
N ASN A 27 25.54 -22.56 9.56
CA ASN A 27 24.41 -22.84 8.69
C ASN A 27 23.92 -24.29 8.69
N GLN A 28 24.45 -25.13 9.55
CA GLN A 28 24.06 -26.55 9.60
C GLN A 28 23.29 -26.87 10.87
N HIS A 29 23.11 -25.88 11.75
CA HIS A 29 22.38 -26.02 12.98
C HIS A 29 20.86 -25.86 12.78
N THR A 30 20.14 -26.89 13.18
CA THR A 30 18.67 -26.98 13.24
C THR A 30 18.23 -27.07 14.70
N CYS A 31 16.92 -27.09 14.96
CA CYS A 31 16.40 -27.20 16.33
C CYS A 31 16.47 -28.62 16.87
N SER A 32 16.02 -29.59 16.07
CA SER A 32 15.94 -31.01 16.43
C SER A 32 16.21 -31.95 15.25
N TYR A 33 16.07 -31.45 14.02
CA TYR A 33 16.18 -32.27 12.81
C TYR A 33 17.62 -32.68 12.51
N THR A 34 17.84 -33.98 12.29
CA THR A 34 19.16 -34.49 11.90
C THR A 34 19.05 -35.39 10.67
N GLN A 35 19.86 -35.11 9.65
CA GLN A 35 19.92 -35.93 8.44
C GLN A 35 21.30 -35.90 7.79
N GLY A 36 21.79 -37.08 7.41
CA GLY A 36 22.92 -37.24 6.48
C GLY A 36 24.27 -36.68 6.93
N GLY A 37 24.41 -36.22 8.18
CA GLY A 37 25.57 -35.47 8.65
C GLY A 37 25.63 -34.01 8.14
N LEU A 38 24.54 -33.53 7.53
CA LEU A 38 24.41 -32.16 7.02
C LEU A 38 23.69 -31.24 8.03
N PHE A 39 22.74 -31.78 8.79
CA PHE A 39 22.02 -31.07 9.85
C PHE A 39 22.29 -31.70 11.21
N PHE A 40 22.59 -30.86 12.19
CA PHE A 40 22.88 -31.29 13.56
C PHE A 40 22.37 -30.24 14.56
N PRO A 41 21.99 -30.66 15.78
CA PRO A 41 21.63 -29.73 16.82
C PRO A 41 22.88 -28.94 17.25
N ASP A 42 22.67 -27.68 17.64
CA ASP A 42 23.72 -26.93 18.29
C ASP A 42 24.01 -27.52 19.68
N ASN A 43 25.29 -27.72 19.97
CA ASN A 43 25.77 -28.21 21.27
C ASN A 43 26.75 -27.22 21.93
N THR A 44 26.75 -25.97 21.49
CA THR A 44 27.66 -24.93 21.93
C THR A 44 26.90 -23.76 22.53
N GLY A 45 27.61 -22.82 23.15
CA GLY A 45 27.01 -21.63 23.75
C GLY A 45 26.23 -21.90 25.04
N SER A 46 25.58 -20.86 25.54
CA SER A 46 24.66 -20.93 26.67
C SER A 46 23.28 -21.48 26.28
N GLY A 47 22.94 -21.37 24.99
CA GLY A 47 21.74 -21.96 24.37
C GLY A 47 21.92 -23.37 23.78
N ALA A 48 22.90 -24.15 24.24
CA ALA A 48 23.15 -25.49 23.71
C ALA A 48 21.89 -26.38 23.75
N GLY A 49 21.53 -26.98 22.62
CA GLY A 49 20.35 -27.82 22.46
C GLY A 49 19.02 -27.06 22.36
N LYS A 50 19.06 -25.73 22.27
CA LYS A 50 17.88 -24.87 22.14
C LYS A 50 17.57 -24.45 20.71
N CYS A 51 16.30 -24.12 20.47
CA CYS A 51 15.76 -23.72 19.18
C CYS A 51 15.61 -22.20 19.10
N THR A 52 16.38 -21.58 18.20
CA THR A 52 16.27 -20.16 17.84
C THR A 52 15.43 -20.00 16.57
N LEU A 53 14.98 -18.77 16.27
CA LEU A 53 14.22 -18.49 15.04
C LEU A 53 15.00 -18.90 13.78
N ARG A 54 16.29 -18.54 13.67
CA ARG A 54 17.12 -18.90 12.50
C ARG A 54 17.19 -20.41 12.30
N ARG A 55 17.34 -21.17 13.39
CA ARG A 55 17.37 -22.65 13.34
C ARG A 55 16.01 -23.23 12.97
N ALA A 56 14.93 -22.62 13.45
CA ALA A 56 13.58 -23.05 13.13
C ALA A 56 13.25 -22.84 11.64
N LEU A 57 13.63 -21.69 11.07
CA LEU A 57 13.50 -21.41 9.63
C LEU A 57 14.30 -22.40 8.78
N ARG A 58 15.53 -22.70 9.19
CA ARG A 58 16.39 -23.68 8.52
C ARG A 58 15.82 -25.10 8.59
N GLU A 59 15.35 -25.52 9.77
CA GLU A 59 14.70 -26.82 9.95
C GLU A 59 13.43 -26.91 9.11
N ALA A 60 12.60 -25.88 9.10
CA ALA A 60 11.40 -25.82 8.27
C ALA A 60 11.74 -26.00 6.79
N GLY A 61 12.73 -25.25 6.26
CA GLY A 61 13.17 -25.39 4.87
C GLY A 61 13.84 -26.73 4.55
N ALA A 62 14.34 -27.47 5.55
CA ALA A 62 14.92 -28.80 5.37
C ALA A 62 13.87 -29.91 5.34
N ILE A 63 12.79 -29.77 6.12
CA ILE A 63 11.75 -30.80 6.27
C ILE A 63 10.48 -30.49 5.46
N SER A 64 10.41 -29.34 4.82
CA SER A 64 9.31 -28.95 3.92
C SER A 64 9.31 -29.73 2.61
N ASP A 65 10.44 -30.35 2.28
CA ASP A 65 10.54 -31.25 1.14
C ASP A 65 10.08 -32.67 1.52
N ASP A 66 8.96 -33.08 0.91
CA ASP A 66 8.30 -34.36 1.13
C ASP A 66 9.20 -35.57 0.75
N ALA A 67 10.20 -35.36 -0.12
CA ALA A 67 11.21 -36.38 -0.45
C ALA A 67 12.16 -36.68 0.72
N PHE A 68 12.36 -35.71 1.62
CA PHE A 68 13.21 -35.85 2.81
C PHE A 68 12.39 -36.14 4.06
N CYS A 69 11.17 -35.60 4.16
CA CYS A 69 10.30 -35.74 5.33
C CYS A 69 8.84 -35.94 4.89
N SER A 70 8.53 -37.15 4.39
CA SER A 70 7.17 -37.46 3.90
C SER A 70 6.12 -37.29 4.99
N GLY A 71 5.15 -36.41 4.73
CA GLY A 71 4.04 -36.11 5.64
C GLY A 71 4.41 -35.18 6.80
N CYS A 72 5.53 -34.45 6.71
CA CYS A 72 5.93 -33.46 7.70
C CYS A 72 5.26 -32.09 7.47
N THR A 73 4.75 -31.83 6.26
CA THR A 73 3.93 -30.66 5.96
C THR A 73 2.45 -30.92 6.31
N PRO A 74 1.72 -29.93 6.83
CA PRO A 74 2.13 -28.54 7.08
C PRO A 74 3.08 -28.39 8.28
N ILE A 75 3.98 -27.41 8.20
CA ILE A 75 4.94 -27.07 9.25
C ILE A 75 4.48 -25.79 9.96
N THR A 76 4.54 -25.76 11.28
CA THR A 76 4.24 -24.56 12.08
C THR A 76 5.40 -24.25 13.01
N ILE A 77 6.00 -23.07 12.85
CA ILE A 77 6.96 -22.50 13.79
C ILE A 77 6.18 -21.66 14.80
N VAL A 78 6.32 -22.00 16.10
CA VAL A 78 5.63 -21.32 17.20
C VAL A 78 6.62 -20.89 18.28
N PHE A 79 6.25 -19.89 19.07
CA PHE A 79 7.10 -19.32 20.13
C PHE A 79 6.63 -19.68 21.54
N THR A 80 5.87 -20.76 21.68
CA THR A 80 5.34 -21.20 22.99
C THR A 80 6.42 -21.67 23.96
N GLY A 81 7.69 -21.78 23.54
CA GLY A 81 8.83 -22.05 24.42
C GLY A 81 9.30 -20.80 25.17
N LEU A 82 9.00 -19.60 24.66
CA LEU A 82 9.42 -18.32 25.22
C LEU A 82 8.38 -17.78 26.23
N ASN A 83 8.35 -18.35 27.45
CA ASN A 83 7.33 -18.06 28.46
C ASN A 83 7.83 -17.16 29.61
N GLY A 84 8.27 -15.95 29.27
CA GLY A 84 8.81 -15.00 30.26
C GLY A 84 10.14 -15.45 30.87
N THR A 85 10.59 -14.74 31.91
CA THR A 85 11.93 -14.98 32.46
C THR A 85 12.03 -16.29 33.25
N ASN A 86 13.11 -17.04 33.03
CA ASN A 86 13.38 -18.31 33.72
C ASN A 86 14.77 -18.37 34.37
N ALA A 87 15.46 -17.23 34.44
CA ALA A 87 16.84 -17.02 34.89
C ALA A 87 17.93 -17.58 33.96
N ASP A 88 17.60 -17.87 32.70
CA ASP A 88 18.57 -18.26 31.68
C ASP A 88 19.22 -17.01 31.03
N ALA A 89 20.21 -17.24 30.16
CA ALA A 89 21.03 -16.17 29.58
C ALA A 89 20.25 -15.26 28.61
N ASP A 90 19.19 -15.77 27.98
CA ASP A 90 18.38 -15.03 27.03
C ASP A 90 17.27 -14.19 27.67
N ASP A 91 17.04 -14.30 28.99
CA ASP A 91 16.10 -13.46 29.77
C ASP A 91 16.30 -11.95 29.56
N SER A 92 17.54 -11.55 29.25
CA SER A 92 17.87 -10.16 28.92
C SER A 92 17.08 -9.61 27.71
N GLN A 93 16.54 -10.50 26.88
CA GLN A 93 15.75 -10.19 25.70
C GLN A 93 14.25 -10.13 25.97
N PHE A 94 13.81 -10.53 27.18
CA PHE A 94 12.41 -10.37 27.58
C PHE A 94 12.22 -9.02 28.26
N ASN A 95 11.38 -8.17 27.66
CA ASN A 95 11.08 -6.85 28.19
C ASN A 95 9.60 -6.52 28.02
N ASN A 96 8.96 -6.02 29.08
CA ASN A 96 7.57 -5.55 29.07
C ASN A 96 6.54 -6.54 28.47
N GLY A 97 6.75 -7.86 28.64
CA GLY A 97 5.83 -8.86 28.10
C GLY A 97 6.10 -9.27 26.65
N GLN A 98 7.19 -8.78 26.06
CA GLN A 98 7.63 -9.09 24.70
C GLN A 98 9.01 -9.74 24.72
N TRP A 99 9.24 -10.64 23.77
CA TRP A 99 10.55 -11.19 23.46
C TRP A 99 11.14 -10.51 22.25
N ILE A 100 12.35 -10.00 22.40
CA ILE A 100 13.15 -9.47 21.31
C ILE A 100 14.06 -10.59 20.82
N LEU A 101 14.02 -10.91 19.53
CA LEU A 101 14.82 -11.95 18.91
C LEU A 101 15.91 -11.27 18.08
N PRO A 102 17.10 -10.97 18.65
CA PRO A 102 18.19 -10.39 17.90
C PRO A 102 18.76 -11.42 16.92
N ILE A 103 18.79 -11.05 15.65
CA ILE A 103 19.36 -11.83 14.57
C ILE A 103 20.58 -11.06 14.05
N ALA A 104 21.77 -11.53 14.45
CA ALA A 104 23.03 -10.92 14.03
C ALA A 104 23.56 -11.56 12.73
N ASP A 105 24.04 -10.75 11.80
CA ASP A 105 24.69 -11.24 10.59
C ASP A 105 25.95 -12.06 10.89
N GLY A 106 26.03 -13.23 10.28
CA GLY A 106 27.26 -14.02 10.21
C GLY A 106 28.16 -13.56 9.06
N ALA A 107 29.29 -14.24 8.87
CA ALA A 107 30.04 -14.14 7.60
C ALA A 107 29.09 -14.37 6.40
N SER A 108 29.47 -13.88 5.21
CA SER A 108 28.68 -13.79 3.96
C SER A 108 28.05 -15.08 3.40
N THR A 109 28.03 -16.16 4.17
CA THR A 109 27.33 -17.40 3.88
C THR A 109 26.14 -17.64 4.81
N SER A 110 26.00 -16.93 5.94
CA SER A 110 24.89 -17.16 6.89
C SER A 110 23.63 -16.41 6.51
N ASP A 111 22.85 -17.03 5.64
CA ASP A 111 21.62 -16.44 5.13
C ASP A 111 20.52 -16.48 6.21
N PHE A 112 19.92 -15.32 6.48
CA PHE A 112 18.70 -15.22 7.29
C PHE A 112 17.48 -15.37 6.38
N GLY A 113 17.01 -16.59 6.25
CA GLY A 113 15.89 -16.86 5.36
C GLY A 113 15.31 -18.25 5.48
N LEU A 114 14.22 -18.42 4.75
CA LEU A 114 13.49 -19.66 4.59
C LEU A 114 13.74 -20.15 3.16
N TYR A 115 14.68 -21.09 3.03
CA TYR A 115 15.16 -21.60 1.74
C TYR A 115 14.97 -23.12 1.66
N PRO A 116 14.70 -23.67 0.47
CA PRO A 116 14.81 -25.10 0.27
C PRO A 116 16.24 -25.52 0.59
N GLN A 117 16.41 -26.49 1.48
CA GLN A 117 17.75 -27.02 1.79
C GLN A 117 18.17 -28.16 0.84
N SER A 118 17.32 -28.51 -0.11
CA SER A 118 17.51 -29.54 -1.13
C SER A 118 17.37 -28.96 -2.54
N ILE A 119 17.71 -29.76 -3.55
CA ILE A 119 17.58 -29.38 -4.98
C ILE A 119 16.19 -29.68 -5.57
N THR A 120 15.28 -30.22 -4.76
CA THR A 120 13.91 -30.60 -5.15
C THR A 120 12.94 -29.54 -4.67
N ASP A 121 11.87 -29.33 -5.44
CA ASP A 121 10.84 -28.35 -5.11
C ASP A 121 10.21 -28.71 -3.74
N VAL A 122 9.95 -27.67 -2.95
CA VAL A 122 9.35 -27.79 -1.63
C VAL A 122 7.84 -27.88 -1.78
N ASP A 123 7.26 -28.92 -1.20
CA ASP A 123 5.83 -29.24 -1.31
C ASP A 123 5.16 -29.17 0.08
N GLY A 124 4.80 -27.97 0.52
CA GLY A 124 3.73 -27.81 1.50
C GLY A 124 3.77 -26.57 2.39
N PRO A 125 2.66 -26.25 3.07
CA PRO A 125 2.49 -24.99 3.78
C PRO A 125 3.41 -24.84 5.00
N ILE A 126 3.95 -23.63 5.17
CA ILE A 126 4.76 -23.26 6.33
C ILE A 126 4.13 -22.05 7.02
N PHE A 127 3.90 -22.16 8.32
CA PHE A 127 3.31 -21.11 9.16
C PHE A 127 4.35 -20.62 10.17
N LEU A 128 4.70 -19.35 10.13
CA LEU A 128 5.46 -18.65 11.18
C LEU A 128 4.49 -17.83 12.02
N GLN A 129 4.17 -18.32 13.21
CA GLN A 129 3.09 -17.79 14.03
C GLN A 129 3.62 -17.26 15.36
N GLY A 130 3.56 -15.95 15.53
CA GLY A 130 3.68 -15.32 16.84
C GLY A 130 2.54 -15.69 17.77
N LEU A 131 2.62 -15.25 19.04
CA LEU A 131 1.51 -15.43 19.96
C LEU A 131 0.30 -14.60 19.48
N PRO A 132 -0.93 -15.15 19.53
CA PRO A 132 -2.11 -14.45 19.03
C PRO A 132 -2.27 -13.07 19.65
N VAL A 133 -2.44 -12.08 18.78
CA VAL A 133 -2.69 -10.67 19.08
C VAL A 133 -3.66 -10.14 18.02
N ASP A 134 -4.33 -9.03 18.25
CA ASP A 134 -5.03 -8.30 17.18
C ASP A 134 -4.48 -6.87 17.19
N VAL A 135 -3.58 -6.60 16.24
CA VAL A 135 -2.73 -5.41 16.29
C VAL A 135 -3.55 -4.14 16.04
N GLN A 136 -4.60 -4.23 15.23
CA GLN A 136 -5.44 -3.09 14.85
C GLN A 136 -6.70 -2.95 15.71
N HIS A 137 -7.29 -4.04 16.20
CA HIS A 137 -8.51 -3.96 17.00
C HIS A 137 -8.24 -3.64 18.48
N PHE A 138 -7.16 -4.21 19.04
CA PHE A 138 -6.80 -4.00 20.44
C PHE A 138 -5.61 -3.05 20.64
N ASN A 139 -5.01 -2.56 19.55
CA ASN A 139 -3.78 -1.75 19.59
C ASN A 139 -2.67 -2.43 20.41
N GLU A 140 -2.56 -3.76 20.31
CA GLU A 140 -1.59 -4.55 21.06
C GLU A 140 -0.40 -4.89 20.15
N MET A 141 0.80 -4.56 20.61
CA MET A 141 2.02 -4.92 19.90
C MET A 141 2.25 -6.45 19.95
N PRO A 142 2.81 -7.04 18.88
CA PRO A 142 3.24 -8.44 18.89
C PRO A 142 4.13 -8.77 20.09
N LYS A 143 3.96 -9.97 20.64
CA LYS A 143 4.76 -10.48 21.77
C LYS A 143 6.10 -11.02 21.33
N ILE A 144 6.25 -11.33 20.06
CA ILE A 144 7.49 -11.80 19.45
C ILE A 144 7.93 -10.73 18.47
N MET A 145 9.09 -10.16 18.73
CA MET A 145 9.65 -9.09 17.94
C MET A 145 11.00 -9.52 17.39
N VAL A 146 11.16 -9.56 16.07
CA VAL A 146 12.44 -9.85 15.42
C VAL A 146 13.21 -8.55 15.27
N GLN A 147 14.49 -8.57 15.67
CA GLN A 147 15.40 -7.44 15.51
C GLN A 147 16.56 -7.88 14.62
N SER A 148 16.62 -7.33 13.41
CA SER A 148 17.70 -7.61 12.45
C SER A 148 17.96 -6.40 11.57
N ASP A 149 19.23 -6.21 11.22
CA ASP A 149 19.68 -5.34 10.13
C ASP A 149 19.60 -6.03 8.77
N ALA A 150 19.41 -7.35 8.74
CA ALA A 150 19.20 -8.13 7.53
C ALA A 150 17.74 -8.22 7.10
N THR A 151 17.56 -8.48 5.81
CA THR A 151 16.27 -8.83 5.23
C THR A 151 16.01 -10.32 5.44
N LEU A 152 14.82 -10.69 5.91
CA LEU A 152 14.38 -12.09 5.89
C LEU A 152 14.00 -12.47 4.47
N GLU A 153 14.73 -13.37 3.85
CA GLU A 153 14.42 -13.85 2.51
C GLU A 153 13.56 -15.12 2.57
N ILE A 154 12.53 -15.18 1.74
CA ILE A 154 11.63 -16.33 1.64
C ILE A 154 11.66 -16.80 0.19
N GLU A 155 12.27 -17.97 -0.02
CA GLU A 155 12.42 -18.61 -1.34
C GLU A 155 11.65 -19.94 -1.41
N ILE A 156 10.56 -20.03 -0.65
CA ILE A 156 9.64 -21.17 -0.64
C ILE A 156 8.20 -20.62 -0.78
N SER A 157 7.35 -21.34 -1.51
CA SER A 157 5.92 -21.00 -1.67
C SER A 157 5.07 -21.42 -0.46
N ASP A 158 3.82 -20.97 -0.40
CA ASP A 158 2.83 -21.38 0.62
C ASP A 158 3.26 -21.03 2.07
N VAL A 159 3.82 -19.83 2.25
CA VAL A 159 4.30 -19.33 3.55
C VAL A 159 3.34 -18.31 4.14
N THR A 160 2.92 -18.53 5.38
CA THR A 160 2.16 -17.53 6.17
C THR A 160 3.01 -17.01 7.32
N ILE A 161 3.14 -15.69 7.44
CA ILE A 161 3.73 -15.01 8.59
C ILE A 161 2.66 -14.17 9.28
N GLU A 162 2.45 -14.43 10.56
CA GLU A 162 1.43 -13.73 11.33
C GLU A 162 1.78 -13.47 12.79
N ASN A 163 1.19 -12.41 13.35
CA ASN A 163 1.32 -12.03 14.76
C ASN A 163 2.77 -11.73 15.17
N MET A 164 3.61 -11.29 14.23
CA MET A 164 5.02 -10.99 14.43
C MET A 164 5.26 -9.48 14.39
N GLY A 165 6.22 -9.01 15.19
CA GLY A 165 6.75 -7.66 15.06
C GLY A 165 8.17 -7.66 14.53
N PHE A 166 8.53 -6.58 13.84
CA PHE A 166 9.82 -6.41 13.18
C PHE A 166 10.37 -5.02 13.53
N PHE A 167 11.47 -5.01 14.27
CA PHE A 167 12.17 -3.79 14.67
C PHE A 167 13.20 -3.35 13.64
N GLY A 168 13.36 -2.02 13.54
CA GLY A 168 14.53 -1.31 13.03
C GLY A 168 15.41 -2.02 12.00
N GLY A 169 15.18 -1.73 10.73
CA GLY A 169 16.05 -2.08 9.60
C GLY A 169 15.53 -3.24 8.78
N MET A 170 14.74 -4.11 9.39
CA MET A 170 14.33 -5.37 8.79
C MET A 170 13.22 -5.20 7.74
N SER A 171 13.42 -5.85 6.59
CA SER A 171 12.40 -6.11 5.57
C SER A 171 12.15 -7.61 5.46
N VAL A 172 10.99 -7.99 4.90
CA VAL A 172 10.78 -9.36 4.43
C VAL A 172 10.75 -9.38 2.91
N MET A 173 11.63 -10.17 2.30
CA MET A 173 11.66 -10.38 0.86
C MET A 173 10.94 -11.68 0.49
N ALA A 174 9.87 -11.53 -0.26
CA ALA A 174 8.93 -12.56 -0.63
C ALA A 174 9.16 -12.94 -2.11
N ASN A 175 9.94 -14.00 -2.36
CA ASN A 175 10.44 -14.36 -3.69
C ASN A 175 9.68 -15.48 -4.41
N GLU A 176 8.66 -16.07 -3.77
CA GLU A 176 7.87 -17.19 -4.31
C GLU A 176 6.35 -16.92 -4.30
N ALA A 177 5.51 -17.91 -4.60
CA ALA A 177 4.05 -17.73 -4.69
C ALA A 177 3.30 -18.07 -3.39
N ASN A 178 2.03 -17.66 -3.33
CA ASN A 178 1.10 -18.01 -2.25
C ASN A 178 1.60 -17.65 -0.85
N MET A 179 2.10 -16.43 -0.68
CA MET A 179 2.54 -15.94 0.63
C MET A 179 1.46 -15.09 1.28
N THR A 180 1.35 -15.17 2.60
CA THR A 180 0.42 -14.36 3.38
C THR A 180 1.15 -13.69 4.53
N PHE A 181 1.06 -12.36 4.59
CA PHE A 181 1.54 -11.54 5.70
C PHE A 181 0.34 -10.90 6.36
N GLN A 182 -0.02 -11.37 7.56
CA GLN A 182 -1.20 -10.88 8.25
C GLN A 182 -0.94 -10.47 9.69
N ASN A 183 -1.54 -9.35 10.12
CA ASN A 183 -1.55 -8.94 11.52
C ASN A 183 -0.13 -8.81 12.13
N ASN A 184 0.80 -8.29 11.35
CA ASN A 184 2.19 -8.04 11.76
C ASN A 184 2.45 -6.53 11.93
N VAL A 185 3.53 -6.18 12.63
CA VAL A 185 3.94 -4.79 12.87
C VAL A 185 5.39 -4.56 12.45
N TRP A 186 5.66 -3.50 11.70
CA TRP A 186 7.02 -3.08 11.32
C TRP A 186 7.35 -1.66 11.81
N GLY A 187 8.58 -1.50 12.27
CA GLY A 187 9.24 -0.21 12.42
C GLY A 187 8.80 0.65 13.61
N LEU A 188 7.97 0.11 14.50
CA LEU A 188 7.59 0.76 15.76
C LEU A 188 8.46 0.30 16.92
N THR A 189 8.55 1.12 17.97
CA THR A 189 9.15 0.78 19.27
C THR A 189 8.31 -0.29 20.01
N PRO A 190 8.85 -0.96 21.05
CA PRO A 190 8.13 -2.05 21.71
C PRO A 190 6.78 -1.66 22.32
N ASP A 191 6.63 -0.40 22.75
CA ASP A 191 5.37 0.17 23.22
C ASP A 191 4.41 0.57 22.08
N GLY A 192 4.87 0.52 20.83
CA GLY A 192 4.10 0.80 19.63
C GLY A 192 3.82 2.28 19.37
N LEU A 193 4.36 3.19 20.17
CA LEU A 193 3.99 4.61 20.13
C LEU A 193 4.93 5.46 19.27
N ASP A 194 6.21 5.08 19.19
CA ASP A 194 7.24 5.78 18.44
C ASP A 194 7.81 4.88 17.33
N MET A 195 8.60 5.49 16.44
CA MET A 195 9.33 4.77 15.41
C MET A 195 10.69 4.29 15.90
N ALA A 196 11.02 3.05 15.55
CA ALA A 196 12.32 2.45 15.82
C ALA A 196 13.24 2.62 14.61
N PHE A 197 14.08 3.66 14.62
CA PHE A 197 15.11 3.82 13.58
C PHE A 197 16.07 2.61 13.56
N ALA A 198 16.39 2.14 12.36
CA ALA A 198 17.35 1.09 12.07
C ALA A 198 18.77 1.48 12.52
N ASP A 199 19.28 2.61 11.99
CA ASP A 199 20.60 3.11 12.31
C ASP A 199 20.67 4.64 12.21
N LEU A 200 20.02 5.33 13.15
CA LEU A 200 20.02 6.79 13.18
C LEU A 200 21.44 7.37 13.32
N ALA A 201 22.36 6.64 13.95
CA ALA A 201 23.71 7.12 14.23
C ALA A 201 24.60 7.15 12.98
N ASN A 202 24.51 6.13 12.12
CA ASN A 202 25.34 6.04 10.91
C ASN A 202 24.60 6.45 9.64
N ASP A 203 23.33 6.07 9.47
CA ASP A 203 22.53 6.47 8.30
C ASP A 203 21.03 6.61 8.60
N ALA A 204 20.63 7.85 8.87
CA ALA A 204 19.25 8.22 9.15
C ALA A 204 18.28 7.93 7.99
N ASN A 205 18.77 7.77 6.75
CA ASN A 205 17.89 7.58 5.58
C ASN A 205 17.24 6.20 5.55
N TYR A 206 17.81 5.22 6.25
CA TYR A 206 17.18 3.90 6.37
C TYR A 206 15.91 3.93 7.22
N LEU A 207 15.59 5.04 7.90
CA LEU A 207 14.42 5.16 8.78
C LEU A 207 14.30 3.92 9.67
N ALA A 208 13.17 3.19 9.62
CA ALA A 208 12.94 1.94 10.34
C ALA A 208 13.19 0.68 9.50
N GLY A 209 13.76 0.82 8.29
CA GLY A 209 14.00 -0.22 7.30
C GLY A 209 13.73 0.32 5.89
N ASN A 210 14.21 -0.40 4.85
CA ASN A 210 13.90 -0.02 3.48
C ASN A 210 12.42 -0.28 3.16
N HIS A 211 12.00 -1.52 3.36
CA HIS A 211 10.63 -1.98 3.13
C HIS A 211 10.06 -2.62 4.39
N GLY A 212 8.73 -2.73 4.48
CA GLY A 212 8.12 -3.77 5.32
C GLY A 212 8.18 -5.11 4.57
N ILE A 213 7.53 -5.14 3.41
CA ILE A 213 7.44 -6.32 2.53
C ILE A 213 7.90 -5.93 1.12
N LEU A 214 8.79 -6.74 0.55
CA LEU A 214 9.33 -6.58 -0.81
C LEU A 214 9.14 -7.89 -1.59
N SER A 215 8.71 -7.82 -2.85
CA SER A 215 8.81 -8.96 -3.78
C SER A 215 9.50 -8.56 -5.06
N THR A 216 10.43 -9.39 -5.56
CA THR A 216 11.24 -9.08 -6.75
C THR A 216 11.18 -10.12 -7.88
N HIS A 217 10.80 -11.37 -7.60
CA HIS A 217 10.89 -12.47 -8.58
C HIS A 217 9.54 -13.12 -8.88
N LYS A 218 8.84 -13.60 -7.85
CA LYS A 218 7.48 -14.12 -7.94
C LYS A 218 6.74 -13.74 -6.65
N ALA A 219 5.49 -13.34 -6.79
CA ALA A 219 4.56 -13.04 -5.70
C ALA A 219 3.12 -13.26 -6.18
N ASP A 220 2.92 -14.27 -7.02
CA ASP A 220 1.56 -14.65 -7.39
C ASP A 220 0.79 -15.06 -6.13
N ASN A 221 -0.45 -14.58 -6.02
CA ASN A 221 -1.31 -14.79 -4.85
C ASN A 221 -0.70 -14.31 -3.52
N LEU A 222 0.18 -13.30 -3.53
CA LEU A 222 0.65 -12.63 -2.32
C LEU A 222 -0.51 -11.88 -1.64
N THR A 223 -0.75 -12.16 -0.37
CA THR A 223 -1.71 -11.41 0.45
C THR A 223 -0.97 -10.67 1.56
N VAL A 224 -1.18 -9.36 1.64
CA VAL A 224 -0.67 -8.48 2.70
C VAL A 224 -1.86 -7.83 3.37
N GLU A 225 -2.23 -8.28 4.56
CA GLU A 225 -3.45 -7.82 5.21
C GLU A 225 -3.34 -7.46 6.70
N ASN A 226 -4.09 -6.44 7.12
CA ASN A 226 -4.22 -6.04 8.53
C ASN A 226 -2.87 -5.78 9.24
N ASN A 227 -1.84 -5.37 8.49
CA ASN A 227 -0.54 -5.06 9.06
C ASN A 227 -0.44 -3.59 9.46
N ILE A 228 0.54 -3.27 10.30
CA ILE A 228 0.95 -1.88 10.60
C ILE A 228 2.41 -1.71 10.16
N ILE A 229 2.68 -0.81 9.22
CA ILE A 229 4.04 -0.61 8.67
C ILE A 229 4.39 0.87 8.74
N THR A 230 5.46 1.19 9.48
CA THR A 230 5.89 2.58 9.69
C THR A 230 7.38 2.73 9.45
N GLY A 231 7.77 3.83 8.81
CA GLY A 231 9.17 4.20 8.64
C GLY A 231 9.89 3.42 7.55
N ALA A 232 9.18 2.93 6.53
CA ALA A 232 9.80 2.33 5.35
C ALA A 232 10.41 3.42 4.45
N SER A 233 11.74 3.44 4.29
CA SER A 233 12.45 4.49 3.54
C SER A 233 12.21 4.47 2.03
N THR A 234 11.84 3.31 1.46
CA THR A 234 11.43 3.17 0.06
C THR A 234 9.93 3.03 -0.06
N PHE A 235 9.35 1.87 0.20
CA PHE A 235 7.90 1.60 0.23
C PHE A 235 7.57 0.60 1.33
N ALA A 236 6.49 0.83 2.06
CA ALA A 236 6.00 -0.11 3.06
C ALA A 236 5.70 -1.49 2.47
N VAL A 237 5.07 -1.51 1.29
CA VAL A 237 4.83 -2.72 0.50
C VAL A 237 5.29 -2.44 -0.93
N GLU A 238 6.27 -3.20 -1.40
CA GLU A 238 6.77 -3.15 -2.77
C GLU A 238 6.61 -4.51 -3.47
N ILE A 239 5.89 -4.52 -4.59
CA ILE A 239 5.78 -5.68 -5.48
C ILE A 239 6.37 -5.31 -6.83
N ASN A 240 7.60 -5.75 -7.08
CA ASN A 240 8.38 -5.48 -8.28
C ASN A 240 8.50 -6.74 -9.15
N SER A 241 7.36 -7.35 -9.45
CA SER A 241 7.30 -8.58 -10.25
C SER A 241 6.04 -8.57 -11.13
N ALA A 242 6.07 -9.27 -12.26
CA ALA A 242 4.91 -9.36 -13.16
C ALA A 242 3.90 -10.39 -12.65
N THR A 243 3.24 -10.09 -11.53
CA THR A 243 2.43 -11.05 -10.76
C THR A 243 0.93 -10.88 -10.92
N THR A 244 0.19 -11.88 -10.46
CA THR A 244 -1.27 -11.94 -10.46
C THR A 244 -1.81 -12.36 -9.10
N GLY A 245 -3.06 -12.02 -8.81
CA GLY A 245 -3.73 -12.46 -7.58
C GLY A 245 -3.22 -11.78 -6.30
N VAL A 246 -2.43 -10.71 -6.40
CA VAL A 246 -1.94 -9.98 -5.23
C VAL A 246 -3.06 -9.18 -4.58
N SER A 247 -3.14 -9.24 -3.25
CA SER A 247 -4.09 -8.49 -2.44
C SER A 247 -3.36 -7.72 -1.34
N VAL A 248 -3.55 -6.40 -1.27
CA VAL A 248 -3.04 -5.53 -0.20
C VAL A 248 -4.23 -4.87 0.49
N ILE A 249 -4.64 -5.41 1.64
CA ILE A 249 -5.96 -5.13 2.23
C ILE A 249 -5.86 -4.68 3.68
N GLY A 250 -6.54 -3.59 4.05
CA GLY A 250 -6.72 -3.24 5.47
C GLY A 250 -5.45 -2.88 6.23
N ASN A 251 -4.34 -2.55 5.55
CA ASN A 251 -3.08 -2.21 6.23
C ASN A 251 -3.10 -0.76 6.72
N TRP A 252 -2.45 -0.49 7.84
CA TRP A 252 -2.16 0.88 8.30
C TRP A 252 -0.71 1.20 8.02
N ILE A 253 -0.46 2.25 7.24
CA ILE A 253 0.87 2.65 6.80
C ILE A 253 1.17 4.06 7.31
N GLY A 254 2.29 4.18 8.00
CA GLY A 254 2.79 5.44 8.56
C GLY A 254 2.09 5.87 9.85
N THR A 255 1.40 4.98 10.56
CA THR A 255 0.79 5.23 11.88
C THR A 255 1.56 4.55 13.01
N ASN A 256 1.35 5.00 14.23
CA ASN A 256 1.67 4.20 15.41
C ASN A 256 0.64 3.06 15.61
N ILE A 257 0.81 2.26 16.68
CA ILE A 257 -0.05 1.11 17.00
C ILE A 257 -1.52 1.48 17.23
N THR A 258 -1.81 2.75 17.53
CA THR A 258 -3.18 3.24 17.76
C THR A 258 -3.86 3.72 16.49
N GLY A 259 -3.18 3.63 15.34
CA GLY A 259 -3.66 4.18 14.07
C GLY A 259 -3.61 5.71 14.00
N SER A 260 -2.85 6.35 14.90
CA SER A 260 -2.65 7.80 14.94
C SER A 260 -1.21 8.17 14.56
N ILE A 261 -0.96 9.47 14.37
CA ILE A 261 0.41 10.01 14.32
C ILE A 261 0.58 11.03 15.45
N PRO A 262 1.80 11.19 16.00
CA PRO A 262 2.09 12.29 16.91
C PRO A 262 1.79 13.66 16.28
N ILE A 263 1.53 14.67 17.12
CA ILE A 263 1.29 16.02 16.61
C ILE A 263 2.60 16.58 16.04
N VAL A 264 2.68 16.67 14.72
CA VAL A 264 3.83 17.24 14.01
C VAL A 264 3.59 18.73 13.74
N PRO A 265 4.46 19.64 14.22
CA PRO A 265 4.42 21.05 13.86
C PRO A 265 4.45 21.27 12.34
N GLU A 266 3.69 22.25 11.84
CA GLU A 266 3.53 22.45 10.39
C GLU A 266 4.85 22.67 9.64
N HIS A 267 5.82 23.37 10.25
CA HIS A 267 7.14 23.61 9.65
C HIS A 267 8.03 22.35 9.56
N LEU A 268 7.65 21.26 10.23
CA LEU A 268 8.34 19.97 10.19
C LEU A 268 7.69 18.98 9.23
N LYS A 269 6.44 19.25 8.81
CA LYS A 269 5.74 18.42 7.82
C LYS A 269 6.35 18.62 6.44
N CYS A 270 6.72 17.51 5.83
CA CYS A 270 7.20 17.43 4.45
C CYS A 270 8.39 18.33 4.15
N ARG A 271 9.14 18.76 5.15
CA ARG A 271 10.37 19.52 4.92
C ARG A 271 11.39 18.64 4.20
N ALA A 272 12.25 19.29 3.44
CA ALA A 272 13.38 18.66 2.78
C ALA A 272 14.67 19.01 3.51
N PHE A 273 15.70 18.23 3.25
CA PHE A 273 17.00 18.33 3.90
C PHE A 273 18.06 18.74 2.88
N VAL A 274 18.95 19.63 3.30
CA VAL A 274 20.11 20.03 2.49
C VAL A 274 21.14 18.92 2.44
N SER A 275 21.29 18.21 3.57
CA SER A 275 22.07 16.97 3.66
C SER A 275 21.16 15.91 4.30
N PRO A 276 20.66 14.94 3.52
CA PRO A 276 19.88 13.83 4.06
C PRO A 276 20.79 12.79 4.76
N PHE A 277 22.10 12.82 4.51
CA PHE A 277 23.08 11.94 5.15
C PHE A 277 23.61 12.50 6.46
N ASN A 278 24.04 11.61 7.34
CA ASN A 278 24.56 11.98 8.65
C ASN A 278 25.85 12.84 8.58
N PRO A 279 25.90 13.99 9.28
CA PRO A 279 24.82 14.58 10.08
C PRO A 279 23.71 15.20 9.22
N VAL A 280 22.46 14.83 9.51
CA VAL A 280 21.28 15.37 8.81
C VAL A 280 21.18 16.88 9.04
N ASN A 281 20.93 17.64 7.97
CA ASN A 281 20.81 19.10 8.02
C ASN A 281 19.57 19.60 7.26
N PRO A 282 18.62 20.31 7.91
CA PRO A 282 18.59 20.67 9.33
C PRO A 282 18.51 19.44 10.26
N PRO A 283 18.95 19.54 11.54
CA PRO A 283 18.86 18.44 12.48
C PRO A 283 17.42 17.94 12.64
N LEU A 284 17.27 16.63 12.88
CA LEU A 284 15.99 16.02 13.19
C LEU A 284 15.47 16.53 14.54
N GLU A 285 14.19 16.86 14.60
CA GLU A 285 13.52 17.22 15.85
C GLU A 285 12.76 16.03 16.44
N PRO A 286 12.71 15.89 17.78
CA PRO A 286 11.99 14.77 18.42
C PRO A 286 10.48 14.74 18.16
N THR A 287 9.90 15.80 17.59
CA THR A 287 8.47 15.89 17.25
C THR A 287 8.19 15.61 15.77
N GLU A 288 9.23 15.30 14.98
CA GLU A 288 9.06 14.83 13.61
C GLU A 288 8.55 13.39 13.57
N TRP A 289 7.73 13.13 12.56
CA TRP A 289 7.26 11.80 12.23
C TRP A 289 7.63 11.48 10.79
N PHE A 290 8.31 10.35 10.59
CA PHE A 290 8.73 9.84 9.29
C PHE A 290 7.95 8.57 8.96
N GLY A 291 6.69 8.70 8.58
CA GLY A 291 5.83 7.54 8.30
C GLY A 291 6.37 6.60 7.21
N GLY A 292 7.37 7.02 6.44
CA GLY A 292 7.93 6.26 5.33
C GLY A 292 7.27 6.64 4.01
N ALA A 293 7.22 5.69 3.08
CA ALA A 293 6.34 5.73 1.92
C ALA A 293 5.28 4.62 1.93
N GLY A 294 4.31 4.75 1.03
CA GLY A 294 3.15 3.88 0.96
C GLY A 294 3.38 2.59 0.18
N ILE A 295 2.51 2.32 -0.80
CA ILE A 295 2.48 1.07 -1.56
C ILE A 295 2.98 1.31 -2.99
N SER A 296 3.85 0.43 -3.47
CA SER A 296 4.22 0.32 -4.89
C SER A 296 3.97 -1.10 -5.37
N ALA A 297 3.14 -1.28 -6.40
CA ALA A 297 2.84 -2.61 -6.90
C ALA A 297 2.77 -2.68 -8.42
N ALA A 298 3.47 -3.64 -9.00
CA ALA A 298 3.39 -3.99 -10.41
C ALA A 298 2.73 -5.35 -10.61
N GLY A 299 1.95 -5.52 -11.68
CA GLY A 299 1.37 -6.82 -12.02
C GLY A 299 0.10 -6.75 -12.85
N THR A 300 -0.83 -7.67 -12.65
CA THR A 300 -2.15 -7.68 -13.31
C THR A 300 -3.21 -8.17 -12.33
N GLY A 301 -4.36 -7.49 -12.28
CA GLY A 301 -5.46 -7.94 -11.44
C GLY A 301 -5.25 -7.73 -9.94
N LEU A 302 -4.31 -6.86 -9.55
CA LEU A 302 -4.04 -6.55 -8.14
C LEU A 302 -5.26 -5.91 -7.46
N VAL A 303 -5.49 -6.25 -6.20
CA VAL A 303 -6.50 -5.65 -5.33
C VAL A 303 -5.82 -4.87 -4.22
N ILE A 304 -6.07 -3.56 -4.15
CA ILE A 304 -5.55 -2.68 -3.10
C ILE A 304 -6.74 -1.98 -2.46
N GLN A 305 -7.10 -2.42 -1.26
CA GLN A 305 -8.39 -2.06 -0.67
C GLN A 305 -8.32 -1.77 0.82
N ASP A 306 -9.15 -0.84 1.30
CA ASP A 306 -9.37 -0.57 2.73
C ASP A 306 -8.10 -0.19 3.52
N ASN A 307 -7.02 0.23 2.83
CA ASN A 307 -5.78 0.62 3.50
C ASN A 307 -5.89 2.05 4.04
N THR A 308 -5.27 2.32 5.20
CA THR A 308 -5.09 3.66 5.77
C THR A 308 -3.64 4.07 5.62
N ILE A 309 -3.35 5.14 4.87
CA ILE A 309 -1.99 5.57 4.51
C ILE A 309 -1.82 7.04 4.90
N VAL A 310 -1.01 7.34 5.91
CA VAL A 310 -0.97 8.68 6.51
C VAL A 310 0.40 9.03 7.07
N GLY A 311 0.74 10.32 7.13
CA GLY A 311 1.98 10.78 7.76
C GLY A 311 3.24 10.39 6.98
N LEU A 312 3.10 10.10 5.68
CA LEU A 312 4.21 9.70 4.82
C LEU A 312 5.21 10.84 4.67
N GLN A 313 6.43 10.61 5.14
CA GLN A 313 7.54 11.54 5.12
C GLN A 313 8.84 10.75 5.23
N ASN A 314 9.79 11.05 4.36
CA ASN A 314 11.16 10.53 4.41
C ASN A 314 12.17 11.66 4.62
N ILE A 315 13.34 11.30 5.14
CA ILE A 315 14.53 12.14 5.10
C ILE A 315 15.02 12.14 3.66
N ARG A 316 14.84 13.28 2.97
CA ARG A 316 15.10 13.41 1.53
C ARG A 316 15.69 14.76 1.18
N SER A 317 16.41 14.81 0.07
CA SER A 317 16.98 16.04 -0.47
C SER A 317 15.90 17.00 -0.97
N THR A 318 16.25 18.27 -1.18
CA THR A 318 15.33 19.26 -1.79
C THR A 318 14.95 18.95 -3.23
N ASN A 319 15.72 18.09 -3.91
CA ASN A 319 15.50 17.74 -5.31
C ASN A 319 14.84 16.36 -5.46
N ASP A 320 14.55 15.69 -4.33
CA ASP A 320 13.97 14.35 -4.33
C ASP A 320 12.44 14.46 -4.36
N THR A 321 11.82 13.63 -5.20
CA THR A 321 10.38 13.39 -5.21
C THR A 321 9.94 12.93 -3.82
N PRO A 322 8.94 13.60 -3.19
CA PRO A 322 8.35 13.11 -1.95
C PRO A 322 7.72 11.72 -2.09
N PRO A 323 7.61 10.96 -0.98
CA PRO A 323 7.06 9.61 -1.02
C PRO A 323 5.60 9.61 -1.50
N GLU A 324 5.32 8.82 -2.54
CA GLU A 324 3.96 8.58 -3.05
C GLU A 324 3.20 7.65 -2.08
N ALA A 325 1.89 7.85 -1.95
CA ALA A 325 1.06 7.02 -1.07
C ALA A 325 0.65 5.70 -1.72
N LEU A 326 0.27 5.71 -2.99
CA LEU A 326 -0.10 4.49 -3.70
C LEU A 326 0.27 4.61 -5.17
N THR A 327 1.13 3.71 -5.64
CA THR A 327 1.56 3.65 -7.03
C THR A 327 1.37 2.25 -7.59
N VAL A 328 0.65 2.13 -8.70
CA VAL A 328 0.47 0.84 -9.39
C VAL A 328 0.85 0.86 -10.86
N PHE A 329 1.45 -0.22 -11.31
CA PHE A 329 1.85 -0.41 -12.71
C PHE A 329 1.27 -1.72 -13.26
N GLY A 330 0.72 -1.68 -14.46
CA GLY A 330 0.27 -2.88 -15.14
C GLY A 330 -1.16 -2.75 -15.65
N ALA A 331 -2.04 -3.68 -15.31
CA ALA A 331 -3.38 -3.74 -15.88
C ALA A 331 -4.43 -4.28 -14.90
N LEU A 332 -5.68 -3.85 -15.08
CA LEU A 332 -6.86 -4.46 -14.44
C LEU A 332 -6.82 -4.43 -12.89
N HIS A 333 -6.23 -3.39 -12.31
CA HIS A 333 -6.16 -3.24 -10.86
C HIS A 333 -7.48 -2.72 -10.30
N THR A 334 -7.81 -3.16 -9.08
CA THR A 334 -8.86 -2.56 -8.26
C THR A 334 -8.22 -1.82 -7.10
N ILE A 335 -8.46 -0.52 -7.02
CA ILE A 335 -8.00 0.39 -5.98
C ILE A 335 -9.23 1.02 -5.36
N GLU A 336 -9.68 0.50 -4.22
CA GLU A 336 -10.95 0.95 -3.63
C GLU A 336 -10.94 1.15 -2.12
N ASN A 337 -11.75 2.09 -1.64
CA ASN A 337 -11.95 2.34 -0.21
C ASN A 337 -10.68 2.63 0.60
N ASN A 338 -9.59 3.03 -0.07
CA ASN A 338 -8.36 3.41 0.65
C ASN A 338 -8.53 4.83 1.22
N ILE A 339 -7.99 5.05 2.41
CA ILE A 339 -7.96 6.34 3.10
C ILE A 339 -6.51 6.84 3.07
N ILE A 340 -6.27 7.93 2.36
CA ILE A 340 -4.95 8.54 2.20
C ILE A 340 -4.96 9.91 2.88
N GLY A 341 -4.04 10.12 3.81
CA GLY A 341 -3.84 11.37 4.54
C GLY A 341 -4.77 11.61 5.72
N GLN A 342 -5.68 10.68 6.04
CA GLN A 342 -6.40 10.65 7.31
C GLN A 342 -5.96 9.47 8.14
N ASN A 343 -5.95 9.64 9.46
CA ASN A 343 -5.70 8.56 10.39
C ASN A 343 -6.96 7.69 10.59
N THR A 344 -6.88 6.65 11.44
CA THR A 344 -8.01 5.71 11.65
C THR A 344 -9.24 6.33 12.31
N THR A 345 -9.12 7.56 12.84
CA THR A 345 -10.25 8.32 13.42
C THR A 345 -10.78 9.40 12.47
N GLY A 346 -10.30 9.45 11.23
CA GLY A 346 -10.71 10.43 10.21
C GLY A 346 -10.10 11.81 10.39
N ILE A 347 -9.07 11.96 11.22
CA ILE A 347 -8.35 13.23 11.39
C ILE A 347 -7.34 13.38 10.25
N SER A 348 -7.46 14.49 9.53
CA SER A 348 -6.52 14.87 8.47
C SER A 348 -5.13 15.18 9.03
N GLN A 349 -4.13 14.57 8.40
CA GLN A 349 -2.71 14.69 8.72
C GLN A 349 -1.85 14.83 7.46
N GLY A 350 -2.38 14.38 6.32
CA GLY A 350 -1.77 14.48 5.00
C GLY A 350 -0.70 13.44 4.71
N VAL A 351 -0.19 13.53 3.48
CA VAL A 351 0.96 12.78 2.97
C VAL A 351 1.84 13.72 2.15
N CYS A 352 3.16 13.51 2.17
CA CYS A 352 4.07 14.47 1.55
C CYS A 352 4.18 14.38 0.03
N GLY A 353 3.70 13.30 -0.59
CA GLY A 353 3.66 13.13 -2.03
C GLY A 353 2.26 12.85 -2.56
N GLN A 354 2.24 12.36 -3.81
CA GLN A 354 1.05 12.06 -4.60
C GLN A 354 0.13 11.06 -3.88
N GLY A 355 -1.18 11.25 -3.98
CA GLY A 355 -2.17 10.31 -3.42
C GLY A 355 -2.16 8.96 -4.14
N ILE A 356 -2.75 8.93 -5.35
CA ILE A 356 -2.79 7.72 -6.18
C ILE A 356 -2.11 8.00 -7.51
N LYS A 357 -1.25 7.09 -7.93
CA LYS A 357 -0.63 7.08 -9.25
C LYS A 357 -0.81 5.72 -9.89
N PHE A 358 -1.18 5.71 -11.17
CA PHE A 358 -1.26 4.46 -11.91
C PHE A 358 -0.82 4.59 -13.35
N SER A 359 -0.44 3.46 -13.93
CA SER A 359 -0.08 3.31 -15.33
C SER A 359 -0.73 2.09 -15.95
N THR A 360 -1.38 2.31 -17.09
CA THR A 360 -1.97 1.27 -17.93
C THR A 360 -0.91 0.67 -18.83
N ARG A 361 -0.78 -0.66 -18.87
CA ARG A 361 0.13 -1.33 -19.79
C ARG A 361 -0.51 -1.49 -21.16
N THR A 362 -0.18 -0.63 -22.12
CA THR A 362 -0.66 -0.77 -23.52
C THR A 362 -0.14 -2.08 -24.16
N ASP A 363 -1.03 -2.99 -24.60
CA ASP A 363 -0.71 -4.14 -25.46
C ASP A 363 -1.06 -3.84 -26.92
N ILE A 364 -0.02 -3.60 -27.73
CA ILE A 364 -0.16 -3.30 -29.17
C ILE A 364 -0.41 -4.53 -30.05
N SER A 365 -0.15 -5.74 -29.52
CA SER A 365 -0.26 -7.00 -30.25
C SER A 365 -1.63 -7.64 -30.12
N ASN A 366 -2.29 -7.45 -28.97
CA ASN A 366 -3.64 -7.89 -28.69
C ASN A 366 -4.37 -6.80 -27.89
N PRO A 367 -4.90 -5.76 -28.56
CA PRO A 367 -5.52 -4.63 -27.87
C PRO A 367 -6.76 -5.10 -27.11
N GLN A 368 -6.71 -4.97 -25.78
CA GLN A 368 -7.79 -5.29 -24.86
C GLN A 368 -7.98 -4.15 -23.87
N ASN A 369 -9.16 -4.09 -23.24
CA ASN A 369 -9.37 -3.20 -22.11
C ASN A 369 -8.51 -3.69 -20.95
N ASN A 370 -7.56 -2.85 -20.54
CA ASN A 370 -6.58 -3.08 -19.49
C ASN A 370 -6.74 -2.05 -18.35
N GLY A 371 -7.81 -1.25 -18.38
CA GLY A 371 -8.04 -0.15 -17.46
C GLY A 371 -8.18 -0.59 -16.01
N HIS A 372 -7.89 0.35 -15.11
CA HIS A 372 -7.99 0.18 -13.67
C HIS A 372 -9.36 0.64 -13.16
N LEU A 373 -9.79 0.07 -12.04
CA LEU A 373 -10.89 0.56 -11.24
C LEU A 373 -10.31 1.32 -10.04
N VAL A 374 -10.51 2.63 -9.99
CA VAL A 374 -10.06 3.51 -8.90
C VAL A 374 -11.29 4.21 -8.33
N ILE A 375 -11.86 3.64 -7.26
CA ILE A 375 -13.18 4.07 -6.77
C ILE A 375 -13.25 4.23 -5.27
N ASP A 376 -14.11 5.14 -4.81
CA ASP A 376 -14.47 5.26 -3.39
C ASP A 376 -13.26 5.50 -2.43
N ASN A 377 -12.13 5.99 -2.95
CA ASN A 377 -10.96 6.34 -2.12
C ASN A 377 -11.12 7.74 -1.52
N ILE A 378 -10.55 7.98 -0.35
CA ILE A 378 -10.41 9.30 0.26
C ILE A 378 -8.95 9.74 0.14
N ILE A 379 -8.71 10.93 -0.40
CA ILE A 379 -7.38 11.53 -0.51
C ILE A 379 -7.43 12.92 0.12
N ASP A 380 -6.88 13.05 1.33
CA ASP A 380 -6.91 14.28 2.12
C ASP A 380 -5.50 14.83 2.31
N SER A 381 -5.31 16.11 1.98
CA SER A 381 -4.06 16.82 2.24
C SER A 381 -2.82 16.13 1.63
N ALA A 382 -3.01 15.49 0.47
CA ALA A 382 -1.91 14.99 -0.35
C ALA A 382 -1.20 16.15 -1.06
N ARG A 383 0.11 16.02 -1.28
CA ARG A 383 0.92 17.04 -1.93
C ARG A 383 1.41 16.56 -3.31
N ASN A 384 2.04 17.44 -4.06
CA ASN A 384 2.61 17.05 -5.36
C ASN A 384 3.76 16.06 -5.18
N GLY A 385 3.68 14.92 -5.89
CA GLY A 385 4.80 13.99 -6.00
C GLY A 385 5.91 14.52 -6.92
N PHE A 386 5.54 15.15 -8.05
CA PHE A 386 6.50 15.72 -8.99
C PHE A 386 6.26 17.23 -9.19
N GLU A 387 7.33 17.97 -9.47
CA GLU A 387 7.24 19.42 -9.71
C GLU A 387 6.32 19.79 -10.90
N ASN A 388 6.07 18.85 -11.82
CA ASN A 388 5.28 19.06 -13.02
C ASN A 388 3.89 18.39 -13.00
N THR A 389 3.51 17.76 -11.89
CA THR A 389 2.17 17.16 -11.72
C THR A 389 1.40 17.91 -10.64
N LYS A 390 0.08 17.88 -10.77
CA LYS A 390 -0.89 18.68 -10.01
C LYS A 390 -2.10 17.87 -9.58
N GLY A 391 -2.31 16.66 -10.13
CA GLY A 391 -3.37 15.74 -9.71
C GLY A 391 -3.23 15.31 -8.25
N ALA A 392 -4.31 14.88 -7.60
CA ALA A 392 -4.31 14.01 -6.42
C ALA A 392 -4.27 12.54 -6.87
N ILE A 393 -5.01 12.25 -7.94
CA ILE A 393 -4.94 11.02 -8.73
C ILE A 393 -4.20 11.33 -10.03
N LEU A 394 -3.19 10.55 -10.37
CA LEU A 394 -2.38 10.74 -11.56
C LEU A 394 -2.36 9.47 -12.41
N TRP A 395 -2.83 9.57 -13.65
CA TRP A 395 -2.62 8.54 -14.64
C TRP A 395 -1.44 8.90 -15.54
N THR A 396 -0.40 8.06 -15.52
CA THR A 396 0.77 8.20 -16.38
C THR A 396 0.95 6.97 -17.25
N ASP A 397 1.05 7.13 -18.56
CA ASP A 397 1.51 6.08 -19.47
C ASP A 397 2.33 6.70 -20.61
N THR A 398 3.13 5.87 -21.27
CA THR A 398 3.82 6.13 -22.52
C THR A 398 3.03 5.54 -23.70
N SER A 399 1.74 5.88 -23.81
CA SER A 399 0.92 5.42 -24.93
C SER A 399 1.31 6.13 -26.25
N ASN A 400 1.15 5.42 -27.37
CA ASN A 400 1.17 6.03 -28.70
C ASN A 400 -0.27 6.34 -29.10
N ALA A 401 -0.53 7.53 -29.65
CA ALA A 401 -1.85 7.97 -30.16
C ALA A 401 -2.50 7.04 -31.20
N SER A 402 -1.78 6.01 -31.68
CA SER A 402 -2.28 5.02 -32.64
C SER A 402 -3.09 3.89 -32.00
N PHE A 403 -3.19 3.80 -30.67
CA PHE A 403 -3.88 2.74 -29.96
C PHE A 403 -4.98 3.28 -29.06
N ARG A 404 -6.01 2.46 -28.87
CA ARG A 404 -7.06 2.73 -27.88
C ARG A 404 -6.46 2.52 -26.50
N ASP A 405 -6.43 3.57 -25.70
CA ASP A 405 -5.86 3.56 -24.36
C ASP A 405 -6.93 3.88 -23.31
N GLY A 406 -6.73 3.42 -22.09
CA GLY A 406 -7.64 3.66 -20.96
C GLY A 406 -8.69 2.58 -20.74
N GLY A 407 -9.93 3.00 -20.48
CA GLY A 407 -10.91 2.18 -19.76
C GLY A 407 -10.77 2.33 -18.23
N ASN A 408 -10.00 3.34 -17.79
CA ASN A 408 -9.79 3.62 -16.38
C ASN A 408 -11.06 4.23 -15.78
N THR A 409 -11.69 3.49 -14.89
CA THR A 409 -12.87 3.94 -14.14
C THR A 409 -12.39 4.64 -12.87
N VAL A 410 -12.40 5.97 -12.86
CA VAL A 410 -11.98 6.81 -11.74
C VAL A 410 -13.18 7.55 -11.18
N ARG A 411 -13.88 6.97 -10.21
CA ARG A 411 -15.21 7.45 -9.80
C ARG A 411 -15.39 7.46 -8.30
N ARG A 412 -16.18 8.40 -7.77
CA ARG A 412 -16.57 8.49 -6.35
C ARG A 412 -15.40 8.64 -5.37
N ASN A 413 -14.18 8.86 -5.84
CA ASN A 413 -13.08 9.23 -4.96
C ASN A 413 -13.34 10.64 -4.42
N LEU A 414 -12.91 10.89 -3.19
CA LEU A 414 -12.94 12.19 -2.55
C LEU A 414 -11.53 12.75 -2.52
N VAL A 415 -11.38 14.01 -2.95
CA VAL A 415 -10.12 14.76 -2.85
C VAL A 415 -10.41 15.99 -2.00
N ILE A 416 -9.74 16.10 -0.87
CA ILE A 416 -9.96 17.11 0.17
C ILE A 416 -8.62 17.80 0.42
N ASN A 417 -8.53 19.12 0.28
CA ASN A 417 -7.27 19.87 0.40
C ASN A 417 -6.15 19.24 -0.44
N GLY A 418 -6.49 18.76 -1.64
CA GLY A 418 -5.53 18.15 -2.57
C GLY A 418 -4.53 19.17 -3.10
N PRO A 419 -3.59 18.75 -3.96
CA PRO A 419 -2.60 19.65 -4.53
C PRO A 419 -3.24 20.76 -5.37
N GLU A 420 -3.77 20.47 -6.55
CA GLU A 420 -4.51 21.45 -7.37
C GLU A 420 -5.59 20.80 -8.24
N LYS A 421 -5.42 19.56 -8.69
CA LYS A 421 -6.36 18.84 -9.55
C LYS A 421 -6.88 17.59 -8.86
N TYR A 422 -8.13 17.22 -9.16
CA TYR A 422 -8.74 15.98 -8.68
C TYR A 422 -8.09 14.76 -9.35
N TYR A 423 -8.12 14.76 -10.68
CA TYR A 423 -7.60 13.68 -11.53
C TYR A 423 -6.85 14.26 -12.71
N GLU A 424 -5.56 13.93 -12.80
CA GLU A 424 -4.69 14.37 -13.87
C GLU A 424 -4.36 13.22 -14.83
N ILE A 425 -4.57 13.51 -16.11
CA ILE A 425 -4.20 12.65 -17.23
C ILE A 425 -2.84 13.12 -17.75
N GLY A 426 -1.83 12.28 -17.60
CA GLY A 426 -0.43 12.58 -17.86
C GLY A 426 -0.12 13.04 -19.30
N PRO A 427 0.95 13.80 -19.50
CA PRO A 427 1.22 14.52 -20.75
C PRO A 427 1.47 13.62 -21.96
N MET A 428 1.93 12.38 -21.73
CA MET A 428 2.26 11.40 -22.77
C MET A 428 1.04 10.58 -23.25
N LEU A 429 -0.14 10.77 -22.65
CA LEU A 429 -1.38 10.16 -23.09
C LEU A 429 -1.96 10.87 -24.33
N ALA A 430 -2.89 10.21 -25.03
CA ALA A 430 -3.52 10.74 -26.25
C ALA A 430 -4.13 12.14 -26.03
N THR A 431 -4.12 12.98 -27.06
CA THR A 431 -4.65 14.35 -26.97
C THR A 431 -6.16 14.37 -26.77
N ASP A 432 -6.89 13.44 -27.39
CA ASP A 432 -8.35 13.41 -27.33
C ASP A 432 -8.84 13.20 -25.90
N ILE A 433 -8.24 12.24 -25.17
CA ILE A 433 -8.62 11.95 -23.79
C ILE A 433 -8.24 13.08 -22.81
N LYS A 434 -7.11 13.75 -23.03
CA LYS A 434 -6.67 14.89 -22.20
C LYS A 434 -7.53 16.13 -22.38
N THR A 435 -8.18 16.27 -23.54
CA THR A 435 -8.96 17.46 -23.88
C THR A 435 -10.46 17.24 -23.83
N PHE A 436 -10.94 16.00 -23.74
CA PHE A 436 -12.35 15.70 -23.57
C PHE A 436 -12.86 16.28 -22.24
N GLU A 437 -13.84 17.18 -22.32
CA GLU A 437 -14.45 17.80 -21.15
C GLU A 437 -15.67 16.97 -20.69
N PRO A 438 -15.90 16.80 -19.37
CA PRO A 438 -17.09 16.13 -18.85
C PRO A 438 -18.37 16.90 -19.18
N ALA A 439 -19.51 16.23 -19.00
CA ALA A 439 -20.83 16.82 -19.18
C ALA A 439 -21.03 18.10 -18.35
N GLU A 440 -21.60 19.13 -18.98
CA GLU A 440 -21.80 20.46 -18.43
C GLU A 440 -23.15 20.57 -17.72
N ILE A 441 -23.19 21.21 -16.55
CA ILE A 441 -24.45 21.60 -15.90
C ILE A 441 -24.92 22.94 -16.49
N THR A 442 -26.11 22.96 -17.09
CA THR A 442 -26.68 24.16 -17.72
C THR A 442 -27.70 24.87 -16.85
N SER A 443 -28.26 24.18 -15.85
CA SER A 443 -29.17 24.80 -14.88
C SER A 443 -29.21 24.06 -13.55
N ILE A 444 -29.32 24.84 -12.48
CA ILE A 444 -29.57 24.36 -11.12
C ILE A 444 -30.77 25.15 -10.59
N SER A 445 -31.85 24.45 -10.24
CA SER A 445 -33.07 25.04 -9.69
C SER A 445 -33.48 24.30 -8.42
N GLY A 446 -33.16 24.89 -7.26
CA GLY A 446 -33.33 24.24 -5.98
C GLY A 446 -32.44 23.00 -5.88
N THR A 447 -33.05 21.81 -5.92
CA THR A 447 -32.34 20.52 -5.95
C THR A 447 -32.27 19.90 -7.34
N GLN A 448 -32.96 20.44 -8.33
CA GLN A 448 -32.94 19.89 -9.69
C GLN A 448 -31.74 20.43 -10.47
N ILE A 449 -31.02 19.51 -11.09
CA ILE A 449 -29.89 19.76 -11.97
C ILE A 449 -30.26 19.26 -13.35
N ALA A 450 -30.02 20.09 -14.37
CA ALA A 450 -30.07 19.66 -15.76
C ALA A 450 -28.81 20.09 -16.50
N GLY A 451 -28.41 19.31 -17.48
CA GLY A 451 -27.18 19.52 -18.23
C GLY A 451 -27.14 18.66 -19.48
N GLY A 452 -26.00 18.72 -20.17
CA GLY A 452 -25.79 18.00 -21.41
C GLY A 452 -24.31 17.86 -21.75
N ASN A 453 -24.04 17.59 -23.03
CA ASN A 453 -22.66 17.55 -23.53
C ASN A 453 -21.94 18.88 -23.31
N HIS A 454 -20.62 18.81 -23.12
CA HIS A 454 -19.81 20.02 -23.13
C HIS A 454 -19.74 20.61 -24.56
N PRO A 455 -20.04 21.90 -24.76
CA PRO A 455 -20.17 22.51 -26.08
C PRO A 455 -18.83 22.69 -26.80
N SER A 456 -17.73 22.75 -26.06
CA SER A 456 -16.39 22.96 -26.61
C SER A 456 -15.29 22.43 -25.70
N ASN A 457 -14.43 21.56 -26.21
CA ASN A 457 -13.17 21.19 -25.60
C ASN A 457 -12.11 22.30 -25.80
N VAL A 458 -10.87 22.01 -25.39
CA VAL A 458 -9.71 22.93 -25.52
C VAL A 458 -9.43 23.34 -26.97
N PHE A 459 -9.91 22.59 -27.97
CA PHE A 459 -9.75 22.88 -29.40
C PHE A 459 -11.01 23.45 -30.07
N GLY A 460 -12.08 23.74 -29.34
CA GLY A 460 -13.32 24.26 -29.93
C GLY A 460 -14.32 23.19 -30.37
N ASN A 461 -14.04 21.90 -30.15
CA ASN A 461 -14.90 20.80 -30.60
C ASN A 461 -15.81 20.31 -29.45
N PRO A 462 -17.09 19.97 -29.69
CA PRO A 462 -17.95 19.40 -28.65
C PRO A 462 -17.37 18.11 -28.06
N SER A 463 -17.67 17.85 -26.78
CA SER A 463 -17.34 16.57 -26.11
C SER A 463 -18.63 15.78 -25.85
N PRO A 464 -19.18 15.08 -26.87
CA PRO A 464 -20.43 14.35 -26.71
C PRO A 464 -20.23 13.11 -25.84
N CYS A 465 -21.07 12.95 -24.81
CA CYS A 465 -21.02 11.82 -23.89
C CYS A 465 -22.40 11.13 -23.76
N PRO A 466 -22.98 10.61 -24.86
CA PRO A 466 -24.25 9.91 -24.80
C PRO A 466 -24.14 8.64 -23.97
N ASN A 467 -25.17 8.35 -23.16
CA ASN A 467 -25.20 7.21 -22.24
C ASN A 467 -24.03 7.16 -21.23
N CYS A 468 -23.31 8.25 -21.03
CA CYS A 468 -22.27 8.33 -20.00
C CYS A 468 -22.87 8.37 -18.60
N ILE A 469 -22.15 7.82 -17.63
CA ILE A 469 -22.44 8.02 -16.23
C ILE A 469 -21.84 9.37 -15.82
N ILE A 470 -22.66 10.25 -15.27
CA ILE A 470 -22.27 11.57 -14.78
C ILE A 470 -22.23 11.51 -13.26
N ASP A 471 -21.06 11.71 -12.67
CA ASP A 471 -20.90 11.85 -11.22
C ASP A 471 -20.87 13.33 -10.84
N PHE A 472 -21.50 13.66 -9.71
CA PHE A 472 -21.58 15.03 -9.18
C PHE A 472 -20.79 15.11 -7.86
N TYR A 473 -19.92 16.10 -7.75
CA TYR A 473 -19.09 16.32 -6.57
C TYR A 473 -19.30 17.72 -6.02
N LEU A 474 -19.32 17.83 -4.69
CA LEU A 474 -19.33 19.12 -4.01
C LEU A 474 -17.93 19.72 -4.01
N ASP A 475 -17.84 21.01 -4.32
CA ASP A 475 -16.60 21.79 -4.37
C ASP A 475 -16.87 23.18 -3.78
N ASP A 476 -15.90 23.76 -3.08
CA ASP A 476 -16.06 25.04 -2.37
C ASP A 476 -15.69 26.27 -3.21
N GLY A 477 -15.27 26.07 -4.46
CA GLY A 477 -14.97 27.14 -5.41
C GLY A 477 -13.61 27.79 -5.23
N ASP A 478 -12.70 27.18 -4.47
CA ASP A 478 -11.33 27.65 -4.39
C ASP A 478 -10.55 27.35 -5.70
N ALA A 479 -9.23 27.56 -5.68
CA ALA A 479 -8.40 27.37 -6.86
C ALA A 479 -8.15 25.88 -7.20
N ASN A 480 -8.43 24.98 -6.28
CA ASN A 480 -8.18 23.56 -6.39
C ASN A 480 -9.43 22.85 -6.93
N GLU A 481 -9.22 21.78 -7.67
CA GLU A 481 -10.30 20.86 -8.03
C GLU A 481 -10.46 19.84 -6.93
N GLU A 482 -11.58 19.92 -6.22
CA GLU A 482 -11.88 19.06 -5.10
C GLU A 482 -13.10 18.18 -5.39
N GLY A 483 -13.18 17.08 -4.65
CA GLY A 483 -14.35 16.23 -4.59
C GLY A 483 -14.73 16.03 -3.14
N LEU A 484 -15.16 17.08 -2.46
CA LEU A 484 -15.37 17.09 -1.01
C LEU A 484 -16.43 16.07 -0.58
N VAL A 485 -17.47 15.90 -1.41
CA VAL A 485 -18.56 14.95 -1.21
C VAL A 485 -19.02 14.44 -2.57
N HIS A 486 -19.22 13.13 -2.72
CA HIS A 486 -19.97 12.57 -3.85
C HIS A 486 -21.47 12.76 -3.63
N LEU A 487 -22.10 13.60 -4.45
CA LEU A 487 -23.51 13.97 -4.34
C LEU A 487 -24.45 12.94 -4.98
N GLY A 488 -23.91 12.07 -5.85
CA GLY A 488 -24.63 11.02 -6.56
C GLY A 488 -24.23 10.93 -8.03
N SER A 489 -24.98 10.14 -8.79
CA SER A 489 -24.74 9.97 -10.23
C SER A 489 -26.04 9.78 -11.01
N THR A 490 -25.98 10.08 -12.31
CA THR A 490 -27.07 9.83 -13.27
C THR A 490 -26.49 9.29 -14.58
N ILE A 491 -27.35 8.78 -15.47
CA ILE A 491 -26.95 8.34 -16.81
C ILE A 491 -27.53 9.35 -17.81
N ALA A 492 -26.67 9.92 -18.64
CA ALA A 492 -27.09 10.78 -19.74
C ALA A 492 -27.88 9.99 -20.78
N ASP A 493 -28.79 10.63 -21.51
CA ASP A 493 -29.55 9.97 -22.57
C ASP A 493 -28.71 9.80 -23.86
N ASN A 494 -29.36 9.36 -24.94
CA ASN A 494 -28.71 9.16 -26.24
C ASN A 494 -28.20 10.45 -26.89
N ASN A 495 -28.68 11.61 -26.45
CA ASN A 495 -28.19 12.91 -26.89
C ASN A 495 -27.09 13.44 -25.96
N GLY A 496 -26.84 12.79 -24.82
CA GLY A 496 -25.94 13.27 -23.78
C GLY A 496 -26.60 14.23 -22.79
N ASP A 497 -27.91 14.42 -22.87
CA ASP A 497 -28.67 15.25 -21.95
C ASP A 497 -28.94 14.49 -20.65
N PHE A 498 -28.97 15.18 -19.51
CA PHE A 498 -29.23 14.55 -18.23
C PHE A 498 -30.05 15.43 -17.28
N THR A 499 -30.73 14.75 -16.36
CA THR A 499 -31.35 15.36 -15.19
C THR A 499 -30.94 14.60 -13.93
N PHE A 500 -30.72 15.32 -12.83
CA PHE A 500 -30.39 14.76 -11.53
C PHE A 500 -31.09 15.56 -10.42
N THR A 501 -31.41 14.91 -9.30
CA THR A 501 -32.01 15.57 -8.14
C THR A 501 -31.09 15.39 -6.94
N LEU A 502 -30.56 16.50 -6.43
CA LEU A 502 -29.73 16.54 -5.23
C LEU A 502 -30.54 16.07 -4.00
N PRO A 503 -29.89 15.43 -3.03
CA PRO A 503 -30.53 15.05 -1.77
C PRO A 503 -30.94 16.27 -0.93
N ALA A 504 -30.23 17.40 -1.09
CA ALA A 504 -30.53 18.68 -0.45
C ALA A 504 -30.05 19.85 -1.33
N PRO A 505 -30.55 21.08 -1.14
CA PRO A 505 -30.02 22.26 -1.82
C PRO A 505 -28.52 22.45 -1.51
N LEU A 506 -27.79 23.04 -2.45
CA LEU A 506 -26.36 23.34 -2.25
C LEU A 506 -26.17 24.31 -1.08
N PRO A 507 -25.22 24.03 -0.16
CA PRO A 507 -24.85 24.99 0.86
C PRO A 507 -24.31 26.29 0.25
N PRO A 508 -24.51 27.45 0.90
CA PRO A 508 -23.92 28.71 0.45
C PRO A 508 -22.39 28.61 0.35
N GLY A 509 -21.83 29.10 -0.76
CA GLY A 509 -20.39 29.06 -1.00
C GLY A 509 -19.88 27.73 -1.59
N PHE A 510 -20.77 26.79 -1.90
CA PHE A 510 -20.40 25.55 -2.59
C PHE A 510 -21.07 25.46 -3.95
N GLY A 511 -20.39 24.81 -4.89
CA GLY A 511 -20.93 24.44 -6.18
C GLY A 511 -20.70 22.97 -6.48
N ILE A 512 -20.81 22.63 -7.75
CA ILE A 512 -20.75 21.26 -8.24
C ILE A 512 -19.69 21.15 -9.32
N ARG A 513 -18.88 20.10 -9.24
CA ARG A 513 -18.08 19.60 -10.36
C ARG A 513 -18.62 18.28 -10.88
N THR A 514 -18.35 18.00 -12.15
CA THR A 514 -18.77 16.75 -12.81
C THR A 514 -17.57 15.95 -13.30
N THR A 515 -17.72 14.63 -13.32
CA THR A 515 -16.91 13.74 -14.17
C THR A 515 -17.86 12.93 -15.06
N SER A 516 -17.34 12.42 -16.18
CA SER A 516 -18.12 11.57 -17.08
C SER A 516 -17.41 10.26 -17.34
N THR A 517 -18.13 9.15 -17.21
CA THR A 517 -17.62 7.80 -17.48
C THR A 517 -18.35 7.19 -18.66
N SER A 518 -17.60 6.84 -19.70
CA SER A 518 -18.16 6.19 -20.89
C SER A 518 -18.67 4.78 -20.57
N GLN A 519 -19.86 4.43 -21.07
CA GLN A 519 -20.38 3.05 -20.99
C GLN A 519 -20.10 2.24 -22.26
N SER A 520 -19.53 2.88 -23.27
CA SER A 520 -19.24 2.28 -24.56
C SER A 520 -17.91 2.79 -25.09
N ASN A 521 -17.29 1.93 -25.89
CA ASN A 521 -16.07 2.18 -26.63
C ASN A 521 -16.17 3.45 -27.50
N ASP A 522 -15.10 4.24 -27.55
CA ASP A 522 -14.95 5.46 -28.37
C ASP A 522 -15.96 6.59 -28.14
N ILE A 523 -16.76 6.53 -27.07
CA ILE A 523 -17.54 7.71 -26.66
C ILE A 523 -16.58 8.84 -26.27
N ILE A 524 -15.58 8.52 -25.45
CA ILE A 524 -14.38 9.33 -25.36
C ILE A 524 -13.41 8.81 -26.45
N PRO A 525 -12.98 9.63 -27.41
CA PRO A 525 -12.28 9.14 -28.59
C PRO A 525 -10.99 8.39 -28.22
N ASN A 526 -10.75 7.26 -28.90
CA ASN A 526 -9.58 6.39 -28.70
C ASN A 526 -9.50 5.78 -27.29
N THR A 527 -10.65 5.49 -26.65
CA THR A 527 -10.68 4.86 -25.31
C THR A 527 -11.65 3.67 -25.23
N TRP A 528 -11.41 2.78 -24.26
CA TRP A 528 -12.33 1.69 -23.93
C TRP A 528 -13.49 2.18 -23.07
N ALA A 529 -14.60 1.44 -23.10
CA ALA A 529 -15.69 1.60 -22.13
C ALA A 529 -15.15 1.55 -20.70
N GLY A 530 -15.72 2.36 -19.81
CA GLY A 530 -15.25 2.56 -18.44
C GLY A 530 -14.28 3.74 -18.28
N GLN A 531 -13.83 4.37 -19.37
CA GLN A 531 -12.95 5.53 -19.25
C GLN A 531 -13.68 6.72 -18.60
N THR A 532 -13.09 7.25 -17.54
CA THR A 532 -13.52 8.49 -16.87
C THR A 532 -12.74 9.70 -17.37
N THR A 533 -13.41 10.82 -17.59
CA THR A 533 -12.78 12.10 -17.94
C THR A 533 -12.03 12.69 -16.73
N ALA A 534 -11.22 13.72 -17.00
CA ALA A 534 -10.86 14.67 -15.94
C ALA A 534 -12.13 15.33 -15.35
N MET A 535 -11.96 15.97 -14.20
CA MET A 535 -13.04 16.72 -13.55
C MET A 535 -13.33 18.03 -14.30
N SER A 536 -14.57 18.51 -14.22
CA SER A 536 -14.97 19.75 -14.88
C SER A 536 -14.14 20.93 -14.36
N LYS A 537 -13.61 21.75 -15.27
CA LYS A 537 -12.85 22.96 -14.91
C LYS A 537 -13.69 24.00 -14.19
N GLN A 538 -14.97 24.08 -14.55
CA GLN A 538 -15.94 24.98 -13.94
C GLN A 538 -16.56 24.34 -12.69
N VAL A 539 -16.86 25.21 -11.71
CA VAL A 539 -17.66 24.89 -10.54
C VAL A 539 -19.04 25.50 -10.74
N TYR A 540 -20.02 24.65 -11.00
CA TYR A 540 -21.38 25.06 -11.34
C TYR A 540 -22.17 25.47 -10.10
N GLY A 541 -23.00 26.50 -10.22
CA GLY A 541 -23.90 26.94 -9.14
C GLY A 541 -23.32 27.92 -8.13
N LEU A 542 -22.03 28.24 -8.24
CA LEU A 542 -21.46 29.39 -7.54
C LEU A 542 -21.93 30.69 -8.21
N ILE A 543 -22.16 31.72 -7.40
CA ILE A 543 -22.86 32.98 -7.75
C ILE A 543 -22.14 33.81 -8.84
N ASN A 544 -21.00 33.34 -9.37
CA ASN A 544 -20.33 33.99 -10.49
C ASN A 544 -20.97 33.70 -11.87
N ASP A 545 -21.90 32.73 -11.97
CA ASP A 545 -22.71 32.49 -13.18
C ASP A 545 -24.03 33.30 -13.16
N ILE A 546 -23.98 34.58 -12.79
CA ILE A 546 -25.03 35.53 -13.18
C ILE A 546 -24.85 35.79 -14.69
N ILE A 547 -25.35 34.85 -15.51
CA ILE A 547 -25.80 35.21 -16.84
C ILE A 547 -26.96 36.19 -16.61
N PHE A 548 -26.74 37.46 -16.93
CA PHE A 548 -27.83 38.42 -17.11
C PHE A 548 -28.73 37.89 -18.23
N LYS A 549 -29.70 37.06 -17.86
CA LYS A 549 -30.77 36.66 -18.75
C LYS A 549 -31.80 37.78 -18.69
N ASP A 550 -31.85 38.48 -19.82
CA ASP A 550 -32.82 39.50 -20.22
C ASP A 550 -32.50 40.94 -19.81
N GLY A 551 -32.53 41.79 -20.84
CA GLY A 551 -31.97 43.12 -20.86
C GLY A 551 -32.63 44.10 -19.90
N PHE A 552 -31.83 45.08 -19.48
CA PHE A 552 -32.33 46.35 -19.01
C PHE A 552 -32.92 47.12 -20.21
N GLU A 553 -34.24 47.08 -20.36
CA GLU A 553 -35.04 48.23 -20.79
C GLU A 553 -35.65 48.93 -19.57
#